data_AF-A0A816HLP8-F1
#
_entry.id   AF-A0A816HLP8-F1
#
_cell.length_a   1.000
_cell.length_b   1.000
_cell.length_c   1.000
_cell.angle_alpha   90.00
_cell.angle_beta   90.00
_cell.angle_gamma   90.00
#
_symmetry.space_group_name_H-M   'P 1'
#
loop_
_entity.id
_entity.type
_entity.pdbx_description
1 polymer ?
#
loop_
_entity_poly.entity_id
_entity_poly.type
_entity_poly.pdbx_seq_one_letter_code
_entity_poly.pdbx_strand_id
1 'polypeptide(L)'
;MSDALSNVEVLYELPLIDSQPSVEGANNAIVYEANLDTNFEDKTAYITGISKYIEEAVLHANLSLLLEQGYQHAMTLYTWRCCSRAIPTVKSPEQPNRIEIYEKTVEALQPEVAKLMAIMHFSMNAVDTFCNQVRRLCHHEKRKEFVSEAYLLTLGEFINMFAVLDELKNMKSSVKNDYSAYRR
;
A
#
# COMPACT_ATOMS: atom_id res chain seq x y z
N MET A 1 -18.36 3.10 -39.46
CA MET A 1 -18.14 1.74 -40.03
C MET A 1 -18.05 0.70 -38.92
N SER A 2 -17.31 0.97 -37.83
CA SER A 2 -17.30 0.16 -36.60
C SER A 2 -18.72 -0.12 -36.05
N ASP A 3 -19.53 0.93 -35.86
CA ASP A 3 -20.88 0.79 -35.31
C ASP A 3 -21.82 -0.06 -36.18
N ALA A 4 -21.68 0.05 -37.51
CA ALA A 4 -22.50 -0.71 -38.45
C ALA A 4 -22.18 -2.21 -38.39
N LEU A 5 -20.90 -2.56 -38.19
CA LEU A 5 -20.48 -3.96 -38.02
C LEU A 5 -20.92 -4.49 -36.65
N SER A 6 -20.78 -3.70 -35.58
CA SER A 6 -21.26 -4.06 -34.24
C SER A 6 -22.77 -4.33 -34.20
N ASN A 7 -23.56 -3.52 -34.89
CA ASN A 7 -25.01 -3.75 -35.01
C ASN A 7 -25.36 -5.08 -35.67
N VAL A 8 -24.56 -5.53 -36.65
CA VAL A 8 -24.77 -6.81 -37.34
C VAL A 8 -24.32 -7.98 -36.45
N GLU A 9 -23.25 -7.83 -35.68
CA GLU A 9 -22.78 -8.85 -34.73
C GLU A 9 -23.81 -9.13 -33.62
N VAL A 10 -24.49 -8.09 -33.12
CA VAL A 10 -25.54 -8.26 -32.10
C VAL A 10 -26.70 -9.14 -32.59
N LEU A 11 -27.00 -9.12 -33.89
CA LEU A 11 -28.06 -9.97 -34.46
C LEU A 11 -27.70 -11.45 -34.45
N TYR A 12 -26.41 -11.81 -34.46
CA TYR A 12 -25.95 -13.21 -34.37
C TYR A 12 -26.05 -13.77 -32.95
N GLU A 13 -26.01 -12.91 -31.93
CA GLU A 13 -26.12 -13.31 -30.52
C GLU A 13 -27.55 -13.34 -30.01
N LEU A 14 -28.53 -12.89 -30.83
CA LEU A 14 -29.92 -12.79 -30.41
C LEU A 14 -30.51 -14.19 -30.19
N PRO A 15 -30.89 -14.57 -28.96
CA PRO A 15 -31.52 -15.86 -28.72
C PRO A 15 -32.89 -15.88 -29.40
N LEU A 16 -33.13 -16.86 -30.26
CA LEU A 16 -34.43 -17.08 -30.86
C LEU A 16 -35.35 -17.65 -29.77
N ILE A 17 -36.29 -16.83 -29.30
CA ILE A 17 -37.25 -17.20 -28.26
C ILE A 17 -38.21 -18.24 -28.82
N ASP A 18 -38.24 -19.43 -28.23
CA ASP A 18 -39.32 -20.38 -28.43
C ASP A 18 -40.55 -19.91 -27.63
N SER A 19 -41.76 -20.03 -28.19
CA SER A 19 -42.99 -19.42 -27.64
C SER A 19 -43.50 -20.14 -26.38
N GLN A 20 -42.73 -20.11 -25.29
CA GLN A 20 -43.17 -20.60 -23.98
C GLN A 20 -43.89 -19.49 -23.19
N PRO A 21 -45.02 -19.80 -22.54
CA PRO A 21 -45.76 -18.85 -21.72
C PRO A 21 -44.95 -18.48 -20.45
N SER A 22 -44.90 -17.18 -20.13
CA SER A 22 -44.28 -16.66 -18.92
C SER A 22 -45.16 -16.94 -17.69
N VAL A 23 -44.58 -17.56 -16.66
CA VAL A 23 -45.21 -17.81 -15.34
C VAL A 23 -44.40 -17.06 -14.29
N GLU A 24 -44.31 -15.73 -14.38
CA GLU A 24 -43.65 -14.93 -13.35
C GLU A 24 -44.64 -14.51 -12.25
N GLY A 25 -44.20 -14.64 -10.99
CA GLY A 25 -44.95 -14.25 -9.80
C GLY A 25 -44.80 -12.78 -9.44
N ALA A 26 -45.61 -12.29 -8.49
CA ALA A 26 -45.68 -10.88 -8.12
C ALA A 26 -44.36 -10.31 -7.57
N ASN A 27 -44.06 -9.07 -7.96
CA ASN A 27 -42.86 -8.34 -7.55
C ASN A 27 -43.00 -7.81 -6.11
N ASN A 28 -42.07 -8.15 -5.24
CA ASN A 28 -41.94 -7.55 -3.91
C ASN A 28 -40.95 -6.38 -3.94
N ALA A 29 -41.30 -5.26 -3.33
CA ALA A 29 -40.42 -4.10 -3.21
C ALA A 29 -39.37 -4.36 -2.12
N ILE A 30 -38.09 -4.25 -2.48
CA ILE A 30 -36.95 -4.28 -1.55
C ILE A 30 -36.46 -2.85 -1.39
N VAL A 31 -36.38 -2.38 -0.14
CA VAL A 31 -35.68 -1.13 0.20
C VAL A 31 -34.22 -1.49 0.43
N TYR A 32 -33.33 -0.88 -0.35
CA TYR A 32 -31.88 -1.02 -0.22
C TYR A 32 -31.29 0.36 0.08
N GLU A 33 -30.38 0.41 1.05
CA GLU A 33 -29.61 1.60 1.39
C GLU A 33 -28.16 1.34 1.01
N ALA A 34 -27.62 2.14 0.08
CA ALA A 34 -26.29 1.97 -0.46
C ALA A 34 -25.27 2.74 0.39
N ASN A 35 -24.35 2.04 1.04
CA ASN A 35 -23.12 2.65 1.53
C ASN A 35 -22.06 2.55 0.41
N LEU A 36 -21.50 3.69 0.00
CA LEU A 36 -20.48 3.77 -1.07
C LEU A 36 -19.05 3.72 -0.53
N ASP A 37 -18.89 3.41 0.76
CA ASP A 37 -17.57 3.26 1.35
C ASP A 37 -16.81 2.06 0.72
N THR A 38 -15.58 2.32 0.28
CA THR A 38 -14.67 1.34 -0.34
C THR A 38 -13.76 0.67 0.68
N ASN A 39 -14.04 0.78 1.97
CA ASN A 39 -13.25 0.12 3.02
C ASN A 39 -13.53 -1.39 3.15
N PHE A 40 -14.53 -1.91 2.44
CA PHE A 40 -14.90 -3.35 2.40
C PHE A 40 -15.07 -3.97 3.80
N GLU A 41 -15.58 -3.20 4.78
CA GLU A 41 -15.73 -3.66 6.17
C GLU A 41 -16.72 -4.83 6.30
N ASP A 42 -17.71 -4.86 5.40
CA ASP A 42 -18.81 -5.82 5.33
C ASP A 42 -18.49 -7.05 4.46
N LYS A 43 -17.26 -7.20 3.97
CA LYS A 43 -16.84 -8.32 3.10
C LYS A 43 -17.18 -9.71 3.66
N THR A 44 -17.25 -9.85 4.99
CA THR A 44 -17.61 -11.09 5.67
C THR A 44 -19.12 -11.40 5.66
N ALA A 45 -19.98 -10.41 5.38
CA ALA A 45 -21.43 -10.59 5.26
C ALA A 45 -21.82 -11.22 3.90
N TYR A 46 -20.99 -11.08 2.87
CA TYR A 46 -21.24 -11.58 1.52
C TYR A 46 -20.73 -13.01 1.29
N ILE A 47 -20.97 -13.94 2.23
CA ILE A 47 -20.52 -15.35 2.19
C ILE A 47 -21.05 -16.10 0.95
N THR A 48 -22.17 -15.65 0.39
CA THR A 48 -22.79 -16.19 -0.84
C THR A 48 -22.15 -15.65 -2.13
N GLY A 49 -21.28 -14.64 -2.05
CA GLY A 49 -20.57 -14.07 -3.18
C GLY A 49 -19.42 -14.95 -3.66
N ILE A 50 -19.01 -14.75 -4.92
CA ILE A 50 -17.89 -15.50 -5.52
C ILE A 50 -16.64 -15.29 -4.65
N SER A 51 -16.20 -16.34 -3.94
CA SER A 51 -15.09 -16.35 -2.95
C SER A 51 -13.86 -15.52 -3.36
N LYS A 52 -13.55 -15.50 -4.67
CA LYS A 52 -12.48 -14.70 -5.27
C LYS A 52 -12.53 -13.20 -4.96
N TYR A 53 -13.72 -12.59 -4.90
CA TYR A 53 -13.85 -11.15 -4.66
C TYR A 53 -13.65 -10.78 -3.19
N ILE A 54 -14.04 -11.68 -2.28
CA ILE A 54 -13.77 -11.53 -0.85
C ILE A 54 -12.26 -11.60 -0.61
N GLU A 55 -11.57 -12.55 -1.26
CA GLU A 55 -10.11 -12.65 -1.21
C GLU A 55 -9.44 -11.37 -1.72
N GLU A 56 -9.86 -10.85 -2.88
CA GLU A 56 -9.33 -9.60 -3.42
C GLU A 56 -9.56 -8.42 -2.47
N ALA A 57 -10.75 -8.29 -1.89
CA ALA A 57 -11.07 -7.23 -0.93
C ALA A 57 -10.22 -7.32 0.36
N VAL A 58 -9.94 -8.54 0.85
CA VAL A 58 -9.02 -8.74 1.99
C VAL A 58 -7.61 -8.27 1.64
N LEU A 59 -7.11 -8.68 0.47
CA LEU A 59 -5.78 -8.27 0.01
C LEU A 59 -5.71 -6.76 -0.21
N HIS A 60 -6.75 -6.17 -0.78
CA HIS A 60 -6.85 -4.73 -1.02
C HIS A 60 -6.77 -3.95 0.31
N ALA A 61 -7.57 -4.32 1.31
CA ALA A 61 -7.55 -3.67 2.62
C ALA A 61 -6.15 -3.72 3.27
N ASN A 62 -5.44 -4.86 3.16
CA ASN A 62 -4.08 -4.99 3.69
C ASN A 62 -3.07 -4.08 2.97
N LEU A 63 -3.22 -3.92 1.65
CA LEU A 63 -2.40 -2.99 0.86
C LEU A 63 -2.65 -1.53 1.27
N SER A 64 -3.91 -1.14 1.46
CA SER A 64 -4.26 0.22 1.89
C SER A 64 -3.65 0.57 3.25
N LEU A 65 -3.64 -0.36 4.20
CA LEU A 65 -2.99 -0.16 5.50
C LEU A 65 -1.47 0.07 5.36
N LEU A 66 -0.81 -0.70 4.48
CA LEU A 66 0.62 -0.53 4.22
C LEU A 66 0.93 0.81 3.54
N LEU A 67 0.06 1.31 2.66
CA LEU A 67 0.20 2.64 2.08
C LEU A 67 0.15 3.72 3.16
N GLU A 68 -0.82 3.64 4.06
CA GLU A 68 -0.95 4.59 5.17
C GLU A 68 0.31 4.59 6.06
N GLN A 69 0.82 3.41 6.41
CA GLN A 69 2.09 3.28 7.13
C GLN A 69 3.27 3.89 6.36
N GLY A 70 3.33 3.66 5.04
CA GLY A 70 4.35 4.26 4.18
C GLY A 70 4.28 5.78 4.15
N TYR A 71 3.09 6.37 4.14
CA TYR A 71 2.92 7.82 4.26
C TYR A 71 3.46 8.36 5.60
N GLN A 72 3.21 7.67 6.71
CA GLN A 72 3.76 8.08 8.02
C GLN A 72 5.30 8.03 8.04
N HIS A 73 5.89 7.02 7.40
CA HIS A 73 7.34 6.93 7.22
C HIS A 73 7.89 8.03 6.31
N ALA A 74 7.18 8.37 5.22
CA ALA A 74 7.54 9.47 4.35
C ALA A 74 7.50 10.81 5.10
N MET A 75 6.47 11.07 5.92
CA MET A 75 6.40 12.25 6.78
C MET A 75 7.59 12.30 7.74
N THR A 76 7.90 11.18 8.41
CA THR A 76 9.03 11.07 9.32
C THR A 76 10.35 11.44 8.64
N LEU A 77 10.62 10.90 7.45
CA LEU A 77 11.82 11.22 6.65
C LEU A 77 11.82 12.69 6.21
N TYR A 78 10.70 13.19 5.73
CA TYR A 78 10.58 14.58 5.26
C TYR A 78 10.85 15.59 6.38
N THR A 79 10.30 15.35 7.58
CA THR A 79 10.51 16.21 8.74
C THR A 79 11.82 15.95 9.49
N TRP A 80 12.60 14.94 9.09
CA TRP A 80 13.87 14.62 9.74
C TRP A 80 14.85 15.81 9.66
N ARG A 81 15.31 16.26 10.82
CA ARG A 81 16.35 17.28 10.99
C ARG A 81 17.54 16.64 11.70
N CYS A 82 18.74 17.11 11.37
CA CYS A 82 19.98 16.51 11.86
C CYS A 82 20.17 16.76 13.36
N CYS A 83 20.03 15.72 14.16
CA CYS A 83 20.28 15.78 15.61
C CYS A 83 21.77 15.90 15.91
N SER A 84 22.63 15.19 15.16
CA SER A 84 24.08 15.20 15.35
C SER A 84 24.74 16.57 15.16
N ARG A 85 24.11 17.50 14.43
CA ARG A 85 24.56 18.90 14.35
C ARG A 85 24.38 19.68 15.64
N ALA A 86 23.44 19.30 16.50
CA ALA A 86 23.21 19.93 17.78
C ALA A 86 24.05 19.32 18.92
N ILE A 87 24.61 18.13 18.68
CA ILE A 87 25.40 17.39 19.68
C ILE A 87 26.84 17.93 19.70
N PRO A 88 27.42 18.22 20.89
CA PRO A 88 28.81 18.63 21.01
C PRO A 88 29.77 17.58 20.45
N THR A 89 30.67 17.98 19.56
CA THR A 89 31.69 17.08 19.00
C THR A 89 32.87 16.93 19.95
N VAL A 90 33.34 15.69 20.15
CA VAL A 90 34.60 15.42 20.86
C VAL A 90 35.78 15.93 20.03
N LYS A 91 36.60 16.83 20.60
CA LYS A 91 37.71 17.49 19.90
C LYS A 91 39.05 16.78 20.06
N SER A 92 39.28 16.15 21.21
CA SER A 92 40.52 15.42 21.50
C SER A 92 40.25 14.17 22.34
N PRO A 93 41.13 13.16 22.28
CA PRO A 93 41.04 11.99 23.14
C PRO A 93 41.08 12.36 24.63
N GLU A 94 41.86 13.37 25.02
CA GLU A 94 42.04 13.76 26.42
C GLU A 94 40.88 14.61 26.98
N GLN A 95 39.83 14.86 26.20
CA GLN A 95 38.70 15.68 26.62
C GLN A 95 37.99 15.06 27.85
N PRO A 96 37.87 15.80 28.97
CA PRO A 96 37.35 15.24 30.24
C PRO A 96 35.92 14.69 30.15
N ASN A 97 35.02 15.40 29.46
CA ASN A 97 33.61 15.03 29.33
C ASN A 97 33.31 14.14 28.11
N ARG A 98 34.33 13.49 27.53
CA ARG A 98 34.17 12.65 26.34
C ARG A 98 33.14 11.52 26.53
N ILE A 99 33.21 10.84 27.68
CA ILE A 99 32.32 9.71 27.99
C ILE A 99 30.88 10.20 28.11
N GLU A 100 30.66 11.27 28.87
CA GLU A 100 29.35 11.88 29.05
C GLU A 100 28.72 12.32 27.72
N ILE A 101 29.52 12.91 26.81
CA ILE A 101 29.04 13.28 25.47
C ILE A 101 28.55 12.05 24.71
N TYR A 102 29.29 10.94 24.72
CA TYR A 102 28.88 9.71 24.02
C TYR A 102 27.63 9.10 24.64
N GLU A 103 27.55 9.01 25.97
CA GLU A 103 26.37 8.50 26.68
C GLU A 103 25.12 9.31 26.32
N LYS A 104 25.21 10.65 26.36
CA LYS A 104 24.09 11.53 25.99
C LYS A 104 23.78 11.51 24.50
N THR A 105 24.77 11.26 23.65
CA THR A 105 24.57 11.07 22.20
C THR A 105 23.72 9.83 21.93
N VAL A 106 24.08 8.70 22.56
CA VAL A 106 23.34 7.45 22.45
C VAL A 106 21.92 7.62 22.99
N GLU A 107 21.77 8.19 24.20
CA GLU A 107 20.46 8.44 24.82
C GLU A 107 19.53 9.28 23.91
N ALA A 108 20.06 10.35 23.31
CA ALA A 108 19.27 11.23 22.44
C ALA A 108 18.94 10.61 21.08
N LEU A 109 19.87 9.86 20.47
CA LEU A 109 19.71 9.32 19.11
C LEU A 109 19.06 7.94 19.08
N GLN A 110 19.05 7.19 20.18
CA GLN A 110 18.43 5.86 20.27
C GLN A 110 16.98 5.80 19.77
N PRO A 111 16.05 6.70 20.18
CA PRO A 111 14.68 6.68 19.66
C PRO A 111 14.61 6.98 18.16
N GLU A 112 15.51 7.83 17.65
CA GLU A 112 15.57 8.12 16.21
C GLU A 112 16.09 6.91 15.43
N VAL A 113 17.13 6.22 15.91
CA VAL A 113 17.60 4.98 15.30
C VAL A 113 16.53 3.90 15.30
N ALA A 114 15.69 3.81 16.34
CA ALA A 114 14.55 2.90 16.35
C ALA A 114 13.54 3.19 15.21
N LYS A 115 13.28 4.47 14.90
CA LYS A 115 12.45 4.85 13.73
C LYS A 115 13.11 4.42 12.42
N LEU A 116 14.43 4.55 12.29
CA LEU A 116 15.15 4.09 11.09
C LEU A 116 15.06 2.57 10.91
N MET A 117 15.18 1.81 11.99
CA MET A 117 14.96 0.36 11.95
C MET A 117 13.53 0.02 11.54
N ALA A 118 12.53 0.74 12.07
CA ALA A 118 11.14 0.57 11.67
C ALA A 118 10.94 0.84 10.17
N ILE A 119 11.50 1.93 9.63
CA ILE A 119 11.45 2.25 8.19
C ILE A 119 12.11 1.15 7.35
N MET A 120 13.24 0.61 7.80
CA MET A 120 13.94 -0.48 7.10
C MET A 120 13.08 -1.75 7.06
N HIS A 121 12.54 -2.18 8.21
CA HIS A 121 11.67 -3.36 8.29
C HIS A 121 10.39 -3.19 7.49
N PHE A 122 9.76 -2.01 7.57
CA PHE A 122 8.61 -1.65 6.75
C PHE A 122 8.93 -1.78 5.26
N SER A 123 10.04 -1.17 4.80
CA SER A 123 10.41 -1.16 3.38
C SER A 123 10.63 -2.58 2.85
N MET A 124 11.30 -3.46 3.62
CA MET A 124 11.49 -4.86 3.25
C MET A 124 10.16 -5.60 3.14
N ASN A 125 9.26 -5.45 4.13
CA ASN A 125 7.96 -6.10 4.14
C ASN A 125 7.04 -5.58 3.01
N ALA A 126 7.04 -4.27 2.76
CA ALA A 126 6.24 -3.64 1.73
C ALA A 126 6.66 -4.08 0.32
N VAL A 127 7.98 -4.13 0.05
CA VAL A 127 8.51 -4.62 -1.22
C VAL A 127 8.16 -6.10 -1.43
N ASP A 128 8.33 -6.95 -0.42
CA ASP A 128 7.99 -8.38 -0.53
C ASP A 128 6.49 -8.56 -0.79
N THR A 129 5.65 -7.89 -0.01
CA THR A 129 4.19 -7.93 -0.16
C THR A 129 3.77 -7.48 -1.56
N PHE A 130 4.29 -6.35 -2.04
CA PHE A 130 4.00 -5.83 -3.38
C PHE A 130 4.44 -6.81 -4.48
N CYS A 131 5.69 -7.32 -4.41
CA CYS A 131 6.21 -8.27 -5.38
C CYS A 131 5.39 -9.56 -5.41
N ASN A 132 4.92 -10.04 -4.26
CA ASN A 132 4.07 -11.21 -4.17
C ASN A 132 2.71 -10.99 -4.85
N GLN A 133 2.10 -9.80 -4.72
CA GLN A 133 0.87 -9.47 -5.45
C GLN A 133 1.09 -9.40 -6.95
N VAL A 134 2.16 -8.76 -7.41
CA VAL A 134 2.51 -8.73 -8.85
C VAL A 134 2.73 -10.14 -9.37
N ARG A 135 3.47 -10.98 -8.64
CA ARG A 135 3.71 -12.39 -9.03
C ARG A 135 2.40 -13.18 -9.13
N ARG A 136 1.49 -13.00 -8.17
CA ARG A 136 0.17 -13.64 -8.15
C ARG A 136 -0.65 -13.24 -9.39
N LEU A 137 -0.73 -11.93 -9.68
CA LEU A 137 -1.48 -11.41 -10.83
C LEU A 137 -0.87 -11.81 -12.18
N CYS A 138 0.45 -11.96 -12.25
CA CYS A 138 1.14 -12.38 -13.47
C CYS A 138 1.08 -13.90 -13.71
N HIS A 139 0.51 -14.70 -12.81
CA HIS A 139 0.33 -16.13 -13.02
C HIS A 139 -0.52 -16.40 -14.26
N HIS A 140 -0.16 -17.41 -15.06
CA HIS A 140 -0.78 -17.67 -16.36
C HIS A 140 -2.31 -17.91 -16.29
N GLU A 141 -2.79 -18.53 -15.22
CA GLU A 141 -4.23 -18.71 -14.97
C GLU A 141 -4.91 -17.42 -14.54
N LYS A 142 -4.23 -16.59 -13.72
CA LYS A 142 -4.77 -15.34 -13.17
C LYS A 142 -4.79 -14.19 -14.16
N ARG A 143 -3.91 -14.18 -15.16
CA ARG A 143 -3.87 -13.13 -16.21
C ARG A 143 -5.14 -13.03 -17.05
N LYS A 144 -5.96 -14.08 -17.09
CA LYS A 144 -7.26 -14.09 -17.79
C LYS A 144 -8.43 -13.71 -16.89
N GLU A 145 -8.19 -13.60 -15.58
CA GLU A 145 -9.21 -13.22 -14.61
C GLU A 145 -9.35 -11.70 -14.56
N PHE A 146 -10.55 -11.27 -14.17
CA PHE A 146 -10.82 -9.87 -13.87
C PHE A 146 -10.04 -9.44 -12.62
N VAL A 147 -9.50 -8.22 -12.65
CA VAL A 147 -8.89 -7.52 -11.52
C VAL A 147 -9.58 -6.17 -11.41
N SER A 148 -10.01 -5.77 -10.21
CA SER A 148 -10.68 -4.47 -10.07
C SER A 148 -9.75 -3.29 -10.38
N GLU A 149 -10.30 -2.26 -10.99
CA GLU A 149 -9.58 -1.01 -11.30
C GLU A 149 -9.03 -0.36 -10.02
N ALA A 150 -9.82 -0.36 -8.95
CA ALA A 150 -9.39 0.15 -7.65
C ALA A 150 -8.15 -0.59 -7.11
N TYR A 151 -8.08 -1.91 -7.27
CA TYR A 151 -6.89 -2.68 -6.88
C TYR A 151 -5.66 -2.32 -7.72
N LEU A 152 -5.83 -2.12 -9.04
CA LEU A 152 -4.74 -1.68 -9.92
C LEU A 152 -4.24 -0.26 -9.57
N LEU A 153 -5.15 0.65 -9.22
CA LEU A 153 -4.81 1.99 -8.74
C LEU A 153 -3.97 1.92 -7.46
N THR A 154 -4.40 1.12 -6.48
CA THR A 154 -3.65 0.89 -5.24
C THR A 154 -2.24 0.34 -5.51
N LEU A 155 -2.08 -0.59 -6.46
CA LEU A 155 -0.75 -1.05 -6.87
C LEU A 155 0.08 0.07 -7.51
N GLY A 156 -0.54 0.96 -8.29
CA GLY A 156 0.11 2.17 -8.81
C GLY A 156 0.58 3.12 -7.70
N GLU A 157 -0.25 3.33 -6.68
CA GLU A 157 0.10 4.12 -5.50
C GLU A 157 1.28 3.52 -4.72
N PHE A 158 1.42 2.20 -4.67
CA PHE A 158 2.59 1.54 -4.08
C PHE A 158 3.89 1.88 -4.80
N ILE A 159 3.87 1.86 -6.14
CA ILE A 159 5.04 2.24 -6.94
C ILE A 159 5.42 3.70 -6.64
N ASN A 160 4.42 4.59 -6.57
CA ASN A 160 4.62 5.98 -6.20
C ASN A 160 5.19 6.11 -4.77
N MET A 161 4.65 5.38 -3.79
CA MET A 161 5.14 5.36 -2.41
C MET A 161 6.62 4.94 -2.34
N PHE A 162 7.02 3.90 -3.08
CA PHE A 162 8.43 3.48 -3.12
C PHE A 162 9.34 4.58 -3.70
N ALA A 163 8.91 5.24 -4.78
CA ALA A 163 9.65 6.36 -5.36
C ALA A 163 9.79 7.51 -4.36
N VAL A 164 8.70 7.91 -3.68
CA VAL A 164 8.71 8.97 -2.67
C VAL A 164 9.65 8.63 -1.51
N LEU A 165 9.57 7.41 -0.97
CA LEU A 165 10.42 6.99 0.14
C LEU A 165 11.90 6.95 -0.24
N ASP A 166 12.24 6.45 -1.44
CA ASP A 166 13.64 6.40 -1.87
C ASP A 166 14.20 7.79 -2.15
N GLU A 167 13.43 8.68 -2.80
CA GLU A 167 13.86 10.06 -3.02
C GLU A 167 14.04 10.85 -1.71
N LEU A 168 13.11 10.69 -0.75
CA LEU A 168 13.24 11.29 0.58
C LEU A 168 14.46 10.76 1.33
N LYS A 169 14.72 9.45 1.26
CA LYS A 169 15.93 8.85 1.82
C LYS A 169 17.19 9.43 1.16
N ASN A 170 17.21 9.53 -0.17
CA ASN A 170 18.38 9.98 -0.94
C ASN A 170 18.72 11.45 -0.65
N MET A 171 17.72 12.32 -0.51
CA MET A 171 17.95 13.74 -0.21
C MET A 171 18.37 13.99 1.26
N LYS A 172 18.05 13.08 2.19
CA LYS A 172 18.25 13.28 3.65
C LYS A 172 19.59 12.75 4.15
N SER A 173 20.68 13.43 3.80
CA SER A 173 22.01 13.17 4.38
C SER A 173 22.05 13.21 5.92
N SER A 174 21.13 13.97 6.54
CA SER A 174 20.99 14.07 7.99
C SER A 174 20.72 12.72 8.67
N VAL A 175 19.90 11.87 8.05
CA VAL A 175 19.58 10.52 8.55
C VAL A 175 20.86 9.68 8.67
N LYS A 176 21.66 9.67 7.60
CA LYS A 176 22.93 8.92 7.56
C LYS A 176 23.93 9.45 8.60
N ASN A 177 24.00 10.77 8.75
CA ASN A 177 24.89 11.41 9.71
C ASN A 177 24.50 11.08 11.15
N ASP A 178 23.21 11.15 11.48
CA ASP A 178 22.71 10.85 12.81
C ASP A 178 22.94 9.38 13.17
N TYR A 179 22.66 8.44 12.26
CA TYR A 179 22.98 7.03 12.48
C TYR A 179 24.50 6.79 12.64
N SER A 180 25.32 7.48 11.85
CA SER A 180 26.78 7.36 11.95
C SER A 180 27.33 7.95 13.26
N ALA A 181 26.70 9.00 13.79
CA ALA A 181 27.04 9.60 15.07
C ALA A 181 26.63 8.69 16.24
N TYR A 182 25.47 8.05 16.17
CA TYR A 182 25.02 7.07 17.15
C TYR A 182 25.95 5.85 17.25
N ARG A 183 26.46 5.37 16.11
CA ARG A 183 27.33 4.19 16.04
C ARG A 183 28.77 4.46 16.48
N ARG A 184 29.21 5.72 16.49
CA ARG A 184 30.58 6.12 16.82
C ARG A 184 30.75 6.24 18.32
#